data_AF-A0A840N6M2-F1
#
_entry.id   AF-A0A840N6M2-F1
#
_cell.length_a   1.000
_cell.length_b   1.000
_cell.length_c   1.000
_cell.angle_alpha   90.00
_cell.angle_beta   90.00
_cell.angle_gamma   90.00
#
_symmetry.space_group_name_H-M   'P 1'
#
loop_
_entity.id
_entity.type
_entity.pdbx_description
1 polymer ?
#
loop_
_entity_poly.entity_id
_entity_poly.type
_entity_poly.pdbx_seq_one_letter_code
_entity_poly.pdbx_strand_id
1 'polypeptide(L)'
;MPQRLVLSRLMQFHRYMGVDEFARELDRLHAFRGRNVGTGLLELLEGQGLLIPRLRIRYPDPVARRFWLMAHEHWAPRELRHPIEPDGPRWDSAIELDEALYRWRNSIVYGPSINPLDDPAARFSEFIQHPSAATFETWLDMRVDISNDVETTLFDGMNVETYYSTWQILLAAEMADAGVHIRINLGDETIGRRAIEALEEGRLPEGSGPSFNFTPFHAARGFAKHQPALDAVVWFAEERWRVLSDIIKGQGGGRFRLSPAQSAQYEQETVALAATAVGRFNVSIDHLVSTIRFLSERWSEWKREGRPLIVDAYQAFLRKAVVLARQAGDMKFAELRDRVGRVGGWFKPALDVIWPDWSAQEKERVHLTLKASLTKKSSTGVSEADITAFVDFLASQGQEAFFWRLRSFEEHALRGNEFAIEGMKSDVQELSVVVEHIAAALGGTGTQLFQKFRQLWRDPQVLHLLDRNDVSNLRKQFTLPENWAAQKAAFQALRGEPGGEVVADLVAAHRIRASVHNALPEDDHFELESFFVGLMRAALLTFLEVRRTDGTISVPAADTQDPAYPSQTVEVP
;
A
#
# COMPACT_ATOMS: atom_id res chain seq x y z
N MET A 1 -23.33 0.61 2.88
CA MET A 1 -22.37 -0.49 3.16
C MET A 1 -21.01 0.12 3.40
N PRO A 2 -20.39 -0.05 4.59
CA PRO A 2 -19.05 0.47 4.78
C PRO A 2 -18.09 -0.35 3.91
N GLN A 3 -17.33 0.33 3.05
CA GLN A 3 -16.15 -0.26 2.44
C GLN A 3 -15.29 -0.76 3.60
N ARG A 4 -15.28 -2.09 3.80
CA ARG A 4 -14.20 -2.72 4.54
C ARG A 4 -12.94 -2.24 3.81
N LEU A 5 -12.20 -1.34 4.44
CA LEU A 5 -10.75 -1.27 4.26
C LEU A 5 -10.29 -2.69 4.54
N VAL A 6 -10.25 -3.50 3.49
CA VAL A 6 -9.50 -4.75 3.46
C VAL A 6 -8.11 -4.25 3.80
N LEU A 7 -7.69 -4.45 5.05
CA LEU A 7 -6.29 -4.48 5.39
C LEU A 7 -5.72 -5.58 4.50
N SER A 8 -5.38 -5.23 3.27
CA SER A 8 -4.75 -6.15 2.35
C SER A 8 -3.50 -6.58 3.08
N ARG A 9 -3.45 -7.87 3.43
CA ARG A 9 -2.22 -8.43 3.96
C ARG A 9 -1.18 -8.14 2.90
N LEU A 10 -0.21 -7.31 3.26
CA LEU A 10 0.88 -6.92 2.37
C LEU A 10 1.52 -8.19 1.81
N MET A 11 1.79 -8.20 0.51
CA MET A 11 2.51 -9.29 -0.16
C MET A 11 3.81 -9.58 0.60
N GLN A 12 4.05 -10.85 0.90
CA GLN A 12 5.27 -11.29 1.59
C GLN A 12 6.41 -11.47 0.59
N PHE A 13 7.61 -11.08 1.02
CA PHE A 13 8.83 -11.14 0.20
C PHE A 13 9.73 -12.24 0.72
N HIS A 14 9.86 -13.30 -0.08
CA HIS A 14 10.72 -14.46 0.18
C HIS A 14 11.45 -14.79 -1.11
N ARG A 15 12.77 -14.93 -1.02
CA ARG A 15 13.58 -15.40 -2.16
C ARG A 15 13.46 -16.90 -2.39
N TYR A 16 13.06 -17.65 -1.36
CA TYR A 16 12.73 -19.07 -1.40
C TYR A 16 11.35 -19.31 -0.77
N MET A 17 10.31 -19.02 -1.53
CA MET A 17 8.91 -19.24 -1.16
C MET A 17 8.50 -20.68 -1.49
N GLY A 18 8.04 -21.43 -0.49
CA GLY A 18 7.55 -22.79 -0.69
C GLY A 18 6.27 -22.83 -1.53
N VAL A 19 6.00 -23.98 -2.15
CA VAL A 19 4.84 -24.21 -3.04
C VAL A 19 3.51 -23.73 -2.45
N ASP A 20 3.18 -24.15 -1.23
CA ASP A 20 1.89 -23.83 -0.60
C ASP A 20 1.74 -22.35 -0.27
N GLU A 21 2.85 -21.68 0.02
CA GLU A 21 2.88 -20.24 0.24
C GLU A 21 2.72 -19.50 -1.09
N PHE A 22 3.44 -19.92 -2.11
CA PHE A 22 3.36 -19.35 -3.45
C PHE A 22 1.95 -19.47 -4.04
N ALA A 23 1.34 -20.66 -3.97
CA ALA A 23 -0.03 -20.89 -4.40
C ALA A 23 -1.01 -19.96 -3.67
N ARG A 24 -0.85 -19.82 -2.35
CA ARG A 24 -1.71 -18.97 -1.51
C ARG A 24 -1.56 -17.48 -1.81
N GLU A 25 -0.35 -16.99 -2.03
CA GLU A 25 -0.13 -15.59 -2.43
C GLU A 25 -0.63 -15.33 -3.85
N LEU A 26 -0.48 -16.29 -4.78
CA LEU A 26 -1.01 -16.20 -6.14
C LEU A 26 -2.56 -16.21 -6.16
N ASP A 27 -3.19 -17.05 -5.35
CA ASP A 27 -4.65 -17.14 -5.23
C ASP A 27 -5.26 -15.80 -4.80
N ARG A 28 -4.60 -15.09 -3.88
CA ARG A 28 -5.02 -13.74 -3.44
C ARG A 28 -5.02 -12.70 -4.54
N LEU A 29 -4.33 -12.92 -5.66
CA LEU A 29 -4.37 -12.01 -6.80
C LEU A 29 -5.61 -12.22 -7.68
N HIS A 30 -6.30 -13.36 -7.55
CA HIS A 30 -7.42 -13.77 -8.40
C HIS A 30 -7.07 -13.70 -9.90
N ALA A 31 -5.81 -14.01 -10.24
CA ALA A 31 -5.33 -13.95 -11.63
C ALA A 31 -5.96 -15.05 -12.49
N PHE A 32 -6.04 -16.29 -11.97
CA PHE A 32 -6.58 -17.45 -12.67
C PHE A 32 -8.07 -17.64 -12.35
N ARG A 33 -8.95 -17.16 -13.24
CA ARG A 33 -10.41 -17.29 -13.05
C ARG A 33 -10.87 -18.72 -13.30
N GLY A 34 -11.64 -19.29 -12.36
CA GLY A 34 -12.31 -20.59 -12.53
C GLY A 34 -11.40 -21.82 -12.39
N ARG A 35 -10.14 -21.64 -11.98
CA ARG A 35 -9.25 -22.74 -11.59
C ARG A 35 -8.91 -22.64 -10.12
N ASN A 36 -8.80 -23.78 -9.45
CA ASN A 36 -8.24 -23.83 -8.11
C ASN A 36 -6.73 -23.53 -8.21
N VAL A 37 -6.28 -22.47 -7.54
CA VAL A 37 -4.85 -22.13 -7.46
C VAL A 37 -4.21 -23.06 -6.43
N GLY A 38 -3.68 -24.18 -6.92
CA GLY A 38 -3.02 -25.19 -6.10
C GLY A 38 -1.86 -25.85 -6.85
N THR A 39 -1.34 -26.93 -6.28
CA THR A 39 -0.18 -27.67 -6.80
C THR A 39 -0.32 -28.08 -8.27
N GLY A 40 -1.49 -28.59 -8.68
CA GLY A 40 -1.73 -28.99 -10.07
C GLY A 40 -1.69 -27.84 -11.08
N LEU A 41 -2.03 -26.61 -10.69
CA LEU A 41 -1.86 -25.45 -11.55
C LEU A 41 -0.37 -25.11 -11.70
N LEU A 42 0.39 -25.13 -10.60
CA LEU A 42 1.82 -24.83 -10.61
C LEU A 42 2.59 -25.85 -11.44
N GLU A 43 2.31 -27.14 -11.23
CA GLU A 43 2.85 -28.23 -12.05
C GLU A 43 2.53 -28.07 -13.53
N LEU A 44 1.29 -27.67 -13.88
CA LEU A 44 0.93 -27.36 -15.26
C LEU A 44 1.76 -26.20 -15.83
N LEU A 45 1.91 -25.10 -15.08
CA LEU A 45 2.70 -23.95 -15.54
C LEU A 45 4.18 -24.33 -15.73
N GLU A 46 4.72 -25.19 -14.88
CA GLU A 46 6.06 -25.75 -15.02
C GLU A 46 6.22 -26.65 -16.23
N GLY A 47 5.29 -27.58 -16.45
CA GLY A 47 5.30 -28.48 -17.60
C GLY A 47 5.20 -27.73 -18.94
N GLN A 48 4.62 -26.54 -18.93
CA GLN A 48 4.56 -25.65 -20.10
C GLN A 48 5.72 -24.64 -20.17
N GLY A 49 6.63 -24.63 -19.20
CA GLY A 49 7.75 -23.68 -19.12
C GLY A 49 7.33 -22.22 -18.89
N LEU A 50 6.10 -21.99 -18.44
CA LEU A 50 5.56 -20.66 -18.15
C LEU A 50 5.98 -20.16 -16.76
N LEU A 51 6.31 -21.09 -15.87
CA LEU A 51 6.84 -20.83 -14.54
C LEU A 51 7.96 -21.85 -14.30
N ILE A 52 9.14 -21.41 -13.89
CA ILE A 52 10.27 -22.30 -13.59
C ILE A 52 10.65 -22.06 -12.14
N PRO A 53 10.68 -23.08 -11.26
CA PRO A 53 11.07 -22.84 -9.88
C PRO A 53 12.51 -22.33 -9.81
N ARG A 54 12.76 -21.47 -8.82
CA ARG A 54 14.10 -20.95 -8.56
C ARG A 54 15.07 -22.08 -8.23
N LEU A 55 14.62 -23.00 -7.39
CA LEU A 55 15.42 -24.07 -6.83
C LEU A 55 14.50 -25.20 -6.33
N ARG A 56 15.01 -26.43 -6.35
CA ARG A 56 14.41 -27.54 -5.61
C ARG A 56 15.45 -28.15 -4.68
N ILE A 57 15.03 -28.52 -3.47
CA ILE A 57 15.79 -29.42 -2.61
C ILE A 57 15.21 -30.80 -2.84
N ARG A 58 16.01 -31.74 -3.35
CA ARG A 58 15.63 -33.13 -3.56
C ARG A 58 16.71 -34.02 -2.96
N TYR A 59 16.38 -34.66 -1.85
CA TYR A 59 17.25 -35.66 -1.26
C TYR A 59 17.25 -36.94 -2.10
N PRO A 60 18.39 -37.64 -2.22
CA PRO A 60 18.42 -38.99 -2.76
C PRO A 60 17.45 -39.92 -2.02
N ASP A 61 16.80 -40.85 -2.72
CA ASP A 61 15.78 -41.73 -2.15
C ASP A 61 16.16 -42.41 -0.82
N PRO A 62 17.39 -42.93 -0.61
CA PRO A 62 17.77 -43.51 0.68
C PRO A 62 17.78 -42.49 1.84
N VAL A 63 18.18 -41.24 1.58
CA VAL A 63 18.19 -40.14 2.55
C VAL A 63 16.75 -39.74 2.89
N ALA A 64 15.93 -39.56 1.87
CA ALA A 64 14.49 -39.28 2.00
C ALA A 64 13.76 -40.34 2.84
N ARG A 65 13.95 -41.63 2.54
CA ARG A 65 13.39 -42.74 3.33
C ARG A 65 13.81 -42.68 4.80
N ARG A 66 15.07 -42.31 5.06
CA ARG A 66 15.58 -42.20 6.43
C ARG A 66 14.96 -41.02 7.18
N PHE A 67 14.83 -39.85 6.55
CA PHE A 67 14.07 -38.73 7.13
C PHE A 67 12.62 -39.12 7.42
N TRP A 68 11.97 -39.83 6.50
CA TRP A 68 10.59 -40.29 6.69
C TRP A 68 10.45 -41.18 7.93
N LEU A 69 11.36 -42.15 8.13
CA LEU A 69 11.37 -43.00 9.32
C LEU A 69 11.55 -42.20 10.63
N MET A 70 12.44 -41.20 10.63
CA MET A 70 12.64 -40.32 11.79
C MET A 70 11.39 -39.49 12.13
N ALA A 71 10.64 -39.05 11.12
CA ALA A 71 9.38 -38.34 11.34
C ALA A 71 8.23 -39.28 11.77
N HIS A 72 8.35 -40.59 11.52
CA HIS A 72 7.32 -41.60 11.76
C HIS A 72 7.81 -42.71 12.70
N GLU A 73 8.47 -42.36 13.81
CA GLU A 73 8.99 -43.35 14.77
C GLU A 73 7.95 -44.35 15.28
N HIS A 74 6.67 -43.97 15.30
CA HIS A 74 5.57 -44.85 15.68
C HIS A 74 5.31 -46.01 14.69
N TRP A 75 5.95 -46.00 13.50
CA TRP A 75 5.90 -47.05 12.49
C TRP A 75 7.09 -48.02 12.60
N ALA A 76 7.94 -47.88 13.62
CA ALA A 76 9.25 -48.52 13.72
C ALA A 76 9.33 -50.04 14.03
N PRO A 77 8.28 -50.89 13.96
CA PRO A 77 8.55 -52.30 13.66
C PRO A 77 8.54 -52.63 12.15
N ARG A 78 8.15 -51.69 11.27
CA ARG A 78 8.04 -51.96 9.82
C ARG A 78 9.37 -51.76 9.12
N GLU A 79 9.80 -52.78 8.36
CA GLU A 79 10.99 -52.70 7.54
C GLU A 79 10.63 -52.15 6.15
N LEU A 80 11.24 -51.02 5.78
CA LEU A 80 11.08 -50.49 4.42
C LEU A 80 11.66 -51.48 3.40
N ARG A 81 10.97 -51.64 2.27
CA ARG A 81 11.38 -52.55 1.19
C ARG A 81 12.69 -52.13 0.53
N HIS A 82 12.93 -50.82 0.47
CA HIS A 82 14.07 -50.21 -0.22
C HIS A 82 15.10 -49.68 0.79
N PRO A 83 16.39 -49.62 0.42
CA PRO A 83 17.47 -49.26 1.35
C PRO A 83 17.36 -47.82 1.85
N ILE A 84 17.73 -47.62 3.11
CA ILE A 84 17.87 -46.32 3.78
C ILE A 84 19.33 -45.86 3.79
N GLU A 85 19.55 -44.57 3.96
CA GLU A 85 20.90 -44.00 4.03
C GLU A 85 21.66 -44.46 5.30
N PRO A 86 22.87 -45.04 5.18
CA PRO A 86 23.69 -45.35 6.36
C PRO A 86 24.29 -44.07 6.97
N ASP A 87 24.84 -44.18 8.19
CA ASP A 87 25.62 -43.08 8.76
C ASP A 87 26.85 -42.77 7.89
N GLY A 88 27.14 -41.48 7.71
CA GLY A 88 28.29 -41.02 6.94
C GLY A 88 28.11 -39.62 6.38
N PRO A 89 29.10 -39.14 5.60
CA PRO A 89 29.19 -37.74 5.20
C PRO A 89 27.97 -37.19 4.46
N ARG A 90 27.31 -38.01 3.64
CA ARG A 90 26.10 -37.62 2.90
C ARG A 90 24.90 -37.43 3.84
N TRP A 91 24.71 -38.36 4.78
CA TRP A 91 23.69 -38.24 5.80
C TRP A 91 23.91 -37.03 6.71
N ASP A 92 25.16 -36.83 7.16
CA ASP A 92 25.53 -35.68 7.99
C ASP A 92 25.27 -34.35 7.26
N SER A 93 25.59 -34.29 5.97
CA SER A 93 25.35 -33.11 5.13
C SER A 93 23.85 -32.83 4.93
N ALA A 94 23.02 -33.88 4.83
CA ALA A 94 21.58 -33.74 4.69
C ALA A 94 20.94 -33.19 5.98
N ILE A 95 21.32 -33.74 7.15
CA ILE A 95 20.88 -33.21 8.46
C ILE A 95 21.30 -31.75 8.62
N GLU A 96 22.55 -31.43 8.32
CA GLU A 96 23.06 -30.07 8.51
C GLU A 96 22.32 -29.05 7.64
N LEU A 97 21.99 -29.41 6.39
CA LEU A 97 21.19 -28.56 5.51
C LEU A 97 19.78 -28.35 6.09
N ASP A 98 19.11 -29.42 6.52
CA ASP A 98 17.77 -29.35 7.12
C ASP A 98 17.76 -28.48 8.39
N GLU A 99 18.73 -28.68 9.29
CA GLU A 99 18.89 -27.85 10.49
C GLU A 99 19.16 -26.38 10.15
N ALA A 100 20.01 -26.10 9.17
CA ALA A 100 20.33 -24.74 8.75
C ALA A 100 19.09 -24.02 8.19
N LEU A 101 18.30 -24.72 7.37
CA LEU A 101 17.02 -24.22 6.86
C LEU A 101 16.02 -23.98 8.00
N TYR A 102 15.91 -24.92 8.92
CA TYR A 102 15.03 -24.80 10.08
C TYR A 102 15.40 -23.59 10.95
N ARG A 103 16.69 -23.41 11.28
CA ARG A 103 17.17 -22.25 12.06
C ARG A 103 16.91 -20.94 11.32
N TRP A 104 17.15 -20.91 10.01
CA TRP A 104 16.90 -19.72 9.19
C TRP A 104 15.41 -19.32 9.18
N ARG A 105 14.51 -20.29 8.93
CA ARG A 105 13.04 -20.09 8.95
C ARG A 105 12.57 -19.62 10.34
N ASN A 106 13.21 -20.10 11.41
CA ASN A 106 12.86 -19.81 12.79
C ASN A 106 13.78 -18.75 13.44
N SER A 107 14.21 -17.75 12.66
CA SER A 107 15.11 -16.68 13.12
C SER A 107 14.62 -15.88 14.34
N ILE A 108 13.30 -15.85 14.59
CA ILE A 108 12.75 -15.25 15.82
C ILE A 108 13.29 -15.97 17.06
N VAL A 109 13.44 -17.30 17.01
CA VAL A 109 13.95 -18.13 18.10
C VAL A 109 15.47 -18.19 18.07
N TYR A 110 16.04 -18.51 16.90
CA TYR A 110 17.48 -18.81 16.77
C TYR A 110 18.36 -17.60 16.44
N GLY A 111 17.78 -16.43 16.23
CA GLY A 111 18.47 -15.22 15.80
C GLY A 111 18.64 -15.13 14.28
N PRO A 112 19.12 -13.98 13.77
CA PRO A 112 19.41 -13.81 12.36
C PRO A 112 20.55 -14.74 11.93
N SER A 113 20.34 -15.44 10.81
CA SER A 113 21.33 -16.31 10.17
C SER A 113 21.29 -16.14 8.66
N ILE A 114 22.39 -16.43 7.97
CA ILE A 114 22.42 -16.44 6.50
C ILE A 114 21.59 -17.61 5.98
N ASN A 115 20.84 -17.42 4.90
CA ASN A 115 20.11 -18.52 4.28
C ASN A 115 21.11 -19.51 3.64
N PRO A 116 21.07 -20.81 3.98
CA PRO A 116 22.03 -21.79 3.44
C PRO A 116 21.93 -21.99 1.92
N LEU A 117 20.86 -21.53 1.27
CA LEU A 117 20.65 -21.62 -0.17
C LEU A 117 21.19 -20.40 -0.94
N ASP A 118 21.55 -19.32 -0.25
CA ASP A 118 22.14 -18.14 -0.91
C ASP A 118 23.52 -18.47 -1.47
N ASP A 119 24.41 -18.99 -0.63
CA ASP A 119 25.76 -19.43 -1.00
C ASP A 119 25.98 -20.85 -0.45
N PRO A 120 25.38 -21.88 -1.09
CA PRO A 120 25.37 -23.22 -0.55
C PRO A 120 26.79 -23.80 -0.46
N ALA A 121 27.10 -24.42 0.67
CA ALA A 121 28.34 -25.17 0.81
C ALA A 121 28.40 -26.29 -0.24
N ALA A 122 29.59 -26.59 -0.76
CA ALA A 122 29.76 -27.60 -1.82
C ALA A 122 29.18 -28.97 -1.44
N ARG A 123 29.18 -29.34 -0.16
CA ARG A 123 28.58 -30.60 0.33
C ARG A 123 27.05 -30.67 0.18
N PHE A 124 26.37 -29.54 0.01
CA PHE A 124 24.92 -29.49 -0.20
C PHE A 124 24.53 -29.59 -1.68
N SER A 125 25.49 -29.51 -2.62
CA SER A 125 25.20 -29.42 -4.04
C SER A 125 24.45 -30.64 -4.59
N GLU A 126 24.65 -31.82 -3.99
CA GLU A 126 23.96 -33.04 -4.41
C GLU A 126 22.45 -33.03 -4.08
N PHE A 127 22.02 -32.19 -3.13
CA PHE A 127 20.60 -32.05 -2.74
C PHE A 127 19.90 -30.91 -3.48
N ILE A 128 20.67 -29.99 -4.07
CA ILE A 128 20.16 -28.75 -4.68
C ILE A 128 20.05 -28.94 -6.19
N GLN A 129 18.84 -28.76 -6.71
CA GLN A 129 18.56 -28.80 -8.14
C GLN A 129 18.19 -27.41 -8.66
N HIS A 130 18.66 -27.09 -9.85
CA HIS A 130 18.32 -25.87 -10.59
C HIS A 130 17.41 -26.21 -11.78
N PRO A 131 16.07 -26.10 -11.64
CA PRO A 131 15.13 -26.60 -12.65
C PRO A 131 15.27 -25.97 -14.03
N SER A 132 15.82 -24.76 -14.14
CA SER A 132 16.08 -24.11 -15.43
C SER A 132 17.05 -24.88 -16.35
N ALA A 133 17.84 -25.80 -15.80
CA ALA A 133 18.79 -26.63 -16.54
C ALA A 133 18.32 -28.07 -16.76
N ALA A 134 17.17 -28.46 -16.22
CA ALA A 134 16.68 -29.84 -16.22
C ALA A 134 15.45 -30.04 -17.12
N THR A 135 15.23 -31.26 -17.58
CA THR A 135 13.95 -31.66 -18.20
C THR A 135 12.87 -31.65 -17.13
N PHE A 136 11.67 -31.17 -17.48
CA PHE A 136 10.52 -31.22 -16.58
C PHE A 136 10.18 -32.67 -16.21
N GLU A 137 10.02 -32.91 -14.91
CA GLU A 137 9.57 -34.16 -14.30
C GLU A 137 8.28 -33.86 -13.53
N THR A 138 7.27 -34.72 -13.70
CA THR A 138 6.01 -34.54 -12.97
C THR A 138 6.24 -34.70 -11.48
N TRP A 139 5.47 -33.98 -10.67
CA TRP A 139 5.58 -34.03 -9.21
C TRP A 139 5.20 -35.42 -8.68
N LEU A 140 4.36 -36.15 -9.42
CA LEU A 140 4.04 -37.53 -9.12
C LEU A 140 5.25 -38.47 -9.27
N ASP A 141 6.10 -38.22 -10.25
CA ASP A 141 7.31 -39.01 -10.53
C ASP A 141 8.45 -38.69 -9.55
N MET A 142 8.40 -37.53 -8.91
CA MET A 142 9.37 -37.11 -7.90
C MET A 142 9.18 -37.74 -6.51
N ARG A 143 8.12 -38.54 -6.31
CA ARG A 143 7.81 -39.16 -5.02
C ARG A 143 8.77 -40.32 -4.72
N VAL A 144 9.09 -40.51 -3.44
CA VAL A 144 9.96 -41.60 -3.01
C VAL A 144 9.12 -42.78 -2.56
N ASP A 145 9.46 -43.98 -3.05
CA ASP A 145 8.86 -45.23 -2.60
C ASP A 145 9.32 -45.54 -1.15
N ILE A 146 8.35 -45.53 -0.24
CA ILE A 146 8.46 -45.84 1.19
C ILE A 146 7.61 -47.06 1.55
N SER A 147 7.35 -47.93 0.57
CA SER A 147 6.67 -49.21 0.82
C SER A 147 7.44 -50.07 1.82
N ASN A 148 6.69 -50.90 2.54
CA ASN A 148 7.20 -51.81 3.56
C ASN A 148 6.56 -53.19 3.42
N ASP A 149 6.78 -54.05 4.40
CA ASP A 149 6.27 -55.42 4.47
C ASP A 149 4.73 -55.50 4.53
N VAL A 150 4.06 -54.44 4.99
CA VAL A 150 2.59 -54.35 5.10
C VAL A 150 2.01 -53.51 3.95
N GLU A 151 2.46 -52.26 3.80
CA GLU A 151 2.04 -51.37 2.73
C GLU A 151 2.93 -51.55 1.50
N THR A 152 2.51 -52.44 0.60
CA THR A 152 3.26 -52.79 -0.62
C THR A 152 3.33 -51.68 -1.67
N THR A 153 2.55 -50.61 -1.51
CA THR A 153 2.57 -49.43 -2.39
C THR A 153 2.30 -48.20 -1.53
N LEU A 154 3.37 -47.51 -1.15
CA LEU A 154 3.32 -46.28 -0.36
C LEU A 154 4.40 -45.33 -0.88
N PHE A 155 4.00 -44.10 -1.16
CA PHE A 155 4.89 -43.07 -1.68
C PHE A 155 4.82 -41.83 -0.81
N ASP A 156 5.98 -41.23 -0.55
CA ASP A 156 6.05 -39.94 0.12
C ASP A 156 6.33 -38.82 -0.88
N GLY A 157 5.43 -37.84 -0.91
CA GLY A 157 5.49 -36.66 -1.76
C GLY A 157 6.19 -35.47 -1.12
N MET A 158 6.62 -35.57 0.14
CA MET A 158 7.27 -34.47 0.87
C MET A 158 8.79 -34.40 0.69
N ASN A 159 9.36 -35.27 -0.16
CA ASN A 159 10.82 -35.38 -0.34
C ASN A 159 11.44 -34.34 -1.28
N VAL A 160 10.61 -33.51 -1.90
CA VAL A 160 11.05 -32.42 -2.76
C VAL A 160 10.44 -31.11 -2.26
N GLU A 161 11.30 -30.23 -1.74
CA GLU A 161 10.90 -28.85 -1.46
C GLU A 161 11.14 -28.00 -2.70
N THR A 162 10.07 -27.51 -3.31
CA THR A 162 10.14 -26.62 -4.48
C THR A 162 9.99 -25.17 -4.04
N TYR A 163 10.90 -24.32 -4.53
CA TYR A 163 10.94 -22.91 -4.18
C TYR A 163 10.79 -21.99 -5.39
N TYR A 164 9.99 -20.96 -5.21
CA TYR A 164 9.86 -19.83 -6.13
C TYR A 164 10.33 -18.55 -5.45
N SER A 165 10.53 -17.49 -6.24
CA SER A 165 10.76 -16.14 -5.74
C SER A 165 9.48 -15.32 -5.79
N THR A 166 9.30 -14.39 -4.85
CA THR A 166 8.11 -13.51 -4.79
C THR A 166 7.82 -12.80 -6.13
N TRP A 167 8.82 -12.39 -6.89
CA TRP A 167 8.57 -11.74 -8.19
C TRP A 167 7.91 -12.67 -9.21
N GLN A 168 8.09 -13.99 -9.07
CA GLN A 168 7.47 -14.98 -9.95
C GLN A 168 5.96 -15.07 -9.76
N ILE A 169 5.41 -14.56 -8.64
CA ILE A 169 3.97 -14.40 -8.48
C ILE A 169 3.43 -13.39 -9.52
N LEU A 170 4.15 -12.29 -9.72
CA LEU A 170 3.78 -11.30 -10.73
C LEU A 170 3.89 -11.90 -12.14
N LEU A 171 4.96 -12.66 -12.41
CA LEU A 171 5.09 -13.40 -13.68
C LEU A 171 3.92 -14.37 -13.88
N ALA A 172 3.56 -15.17 -12.88
CA ALA A 172 2.44 -16.10 -12.97
C ALA A 172 1.11 -15.37 -13.20
N ALA A 173 0.92 -14.19 -12.60
CA ALA A 173 -0.25 -13.35 -12.87
C ALA A 173 -0.31 -12.84 -14.32
N GLU A 174 0.84 -12.51 -14.93
CA GLU A 174 0.91 -12.23 -16.37
C GLU A 174 0.55 -13.47 -17.20
N MET A 175 1.08 -14.63 -16.83
CA MET A 175 0.84 -15.88 -17.55
C MET A 175 -0.61 -16.34 -17.45
N ALA A 176 -1.37 -15.88 -16.44
CA ALA A 176 -2.79 -16.17 -16.33
C ALA A 176 -3.62 -15.64 -17.50
N ASP A 177 -3.15 -14.59 -18.17
CA ASP A 177 -3.81 -14.03 -19.36
C ASP A 177 -3.11 -14.43 -20.67
N ALA A 178 -2.05 -15.24 -20.59
CA ALA A 178 -1.33 -15.74 -21.74
C ALA A 178 -2.14 -16.83 -22.44
N GLY A 179 -2.27 -16.70 -23.77
CA GLY A 179 -2.82 -17.75 -24.61
C GLY A 179 -3.80 -17.27 -25.67
N VAL A 180 -4.58 -18.22 -26.15
CA VAL A 180 -5.62 -18.02 -27.17
C VAL A 180 -6.96 -17.92 -26.47
N HIS A 181 -7.59 -16.75 -26.59
CA HIS A 181 -8.90 -16.48 -26.02
C HIS A 181 -9.97 -16.67 -27.08
N ILE A 182 -10.91 -17.57 -26.81
CA ILE A 182 -12.08 -17.81 -27.65
C ILE A 182 -13.30 -17.24 -26.92
N ARG A 183 -14.01 -16.31 -27.56
CA ARG A 183 -15.23 -15.71 -26.99
C ARG A 183 -16.46 -16.32 -27.64
N ILE A 184 -17.31 -16.91 -26.82
CA ILE A 184 -18.51 -17.64 -27.24
C ILE A 184 -19.67 -17.21 -26.35
N ASN A 185 -20.85 -17.01 -26.93
CA ASN A 185 -22.06 -16.73 -26.16
C ASN A 185 -22.59 -18.00 -25.50
N LEU A 186 -22.03 -18.37 -24.34
CA LEU A 186 -22.50 -19.52 -23.56
C LEU A 186 -23.88 -19.30 -22.90
N GLY A 187 -24.44 -18.08 -22.97
CA GLY A 187 -25.81 -17.80 -22.50
C GLY A 187 -26.89 -18.30 -23.47
N ASP A 188 -26.52 -18.58 -24.72
CA ASP A 188 -27.37 -19.31 -25.67
C ASP A 188 -27.04 -20.80 -25.54
N GLU A 189 -28.00 -21.58 -25.06
CA GLU A 189 -27.82 -23.01 -24.79
C GLU A 189 -27.42 -23.81 -26.05
N THR A 190 -27.91 -23.40 -27.22
CA THR A 190 -27.60 -24.07 -28.49
C THR A 190 -26.16 -23.78 -28.91
N ILE A 191 -25.74 -22.51 -28.82
CA ILE A 191 -24.36 -22.11 -29.10
C ILE A 191 -23.39 -22.74 -28.09
N GLY A 192 -23.77 -22.75 -26.81
CA GLY A 192 -22.98 -23.36 -25.74
C GLY A 192 -22.75 -24.85 -25.96
N ARG A 193 -23.81 -25.60 -26.29
CA ARG A 193 -23.71 -27.04 -26.57
C ARG A 193 -22.81 -27.34 -27.77
N ARG A 194 -23.02 -26.63 -28.89
CA ARG A 194 -22.19 -26.79 -30.09
C ARG A 194 -20.72 -26.45 -29.83
N ALA A 195 -20.46 -25.47 -28.97
CA ALA A 195 -19.09 -25.11 -28.59
C ALA A 195 -18.41 -26.19 -27.75
N ILE A 196 -19.13 -26.80 -26.79
CA ILE A 196 -18.61 -27.92 -25.99
C ILE A 196 -18.30 -29.11 -26.90
N GLU A 197 -19.25 -29.53 -27.74
CA GLU A 197 -19.07 -30.64 -28.69
C GLU A 197 -17.86 -30.39 -29.61
N ALA A 198 -17.72 -29.19 -30.17
CA ALA A 198 -16.58 -28.85 -31.01
C ALA A 198 -15.24 -28.96 -30.26
N LEU A 199 -15.16 -28.47 -29.02
CA LEU A 199 -13.96 -28.54 -28.20
C LEU A 199 -13.60 -29.97 -27.78
N GLU A 200 -14.60 -30.80 -27.44
CA GLU A 200 -14.42 -32.22 -27.12
C GLU A 200 -13.90 -33.02 -28.34
N GLU A 201 -14.28 -32.62 -29.55
CA GLU A 201 -13.76 -33.17 -30.81
C GLU A 201 -12.41 -32.57 -31.24
N GLY A 202 -11.83 -31.66 -30.45
CA GLY A 202 -10.56 -30.98 -30.77
C GLY A 202 -10.66 -29.96 -31.91
N ARG A 203 -11.86 -29.44 -32.20
CA ARG A 203 -12.12 -28.42 -33.22
C ARG A 203 -12.43 -27.06 -32.59
N LEU A 204 -12.21 -25.98 -33.35
CA LEU A 204 -12.67 -24.65 -32.96
C LEU A 204 -14.18 -24.52 -33.15
N PRO A 205 -14.92 -23.95 -32.19
CA PRO A 205 -16.35 -23.68 -32.34
C PRO A 205 -16.65 -22.79 -33.55
N GLU A 206 -17.64 -23.16 -34.35
CA GLU A 206 -18.03 -22.40 -35.55
C GLU A 206 -18.40 -20.95 -35.22
N GLY A 207 -17.92 -20.01 -36.04
CA GLY A 207 -18.17 -18.58 -35.85
C GLY A 207 -17.36 -17.94 -34.72
N SER A 208 -16.53 -18.71 -33.99
CA SER A 208 -15.61 -18.15 -33.00
C SER A 208 -14.25 -17.84 -33.64
N GLY A 209 -13.81 -16.58 -33.54
CA GLY A 209 -12.47 -16.16 -33.94
C GLY A 209 -11.51 -16.26 -32.75
N PRO A 210 -10.34 -16.91 -32.87
CA PRO A 210 -9.34 -16.86 -31.82
C PRO A 210 -8.78 -15.43 -31.70
N SER A 211 -8.59 -14.98 -30.48
CA SER A 211 -7.85 -13.75 -30.18
C SER A 211 -6.58 -14.09 -29.41
N PHE A 212 -5.47 -13.46 -29.78
CA PHE A 212 -4.17 -13.69 -29.17
C PHE A 212 -3.81 -12.51 -28.28
N ASN A 213 -3.44 -12.77 -27.02
CA ASN A 213 -2.84 -11.76 -26.18
C ASN A 213 -1.31 -11.97 -26.12
N PHE A 214 -0.56 -11.07 -26.73
CA PHE A 214 0.91 -11.09 -26.71
C PHE A 214 1.52 -10.27 -25.55
N THR A 215 0.72 -9.50 -24.82
CA THR A 215 1.18 -8.69 -23.70
C THR A 215 1.91 -9.52 -22.63
N PRO A 216 1.40 -10.69 -22.21
CA PRO A 216 2.12 -11.56 -21.27
C PRO A 216 3.51 -11.99 -21.75
N PHE A 217 3.68 -12.22 -23.06
CA PHE A 217 4.97 -12.61 -23.62
C PHE A 217 6.00 -11.48 -23.52
N HIS A 218 5.58 -10.23 -23.77
CA HIS A 218 6.43 -9.06 -23.53
C HIS A 218 6.78 -8.90 -22.06
N ALA A 219 5.81 -9.14 -21.16
CA ALA A 219 6.04 -9.11 -19.73
C ALA A 219 7.06 -10.18 -19.29
N ALA A 220 6.91 -11.44 -19.75
CA ALA A 220 7.84 -12.53 -19.45
C ALA A 220 9.28 -12.23 -19.89
N ARG A 221 9.46 -11.67 -21.09
CA ARG A 221 10.77 -11.20 -21.56
C ARG A 221 11.33 -10.08 -20.68
N GLY A 222 10.47 -9.16 -20.23
CA GLY A 222 10.84 -8.13 -19.27
C GLY A 222 11.31 -8.72 -17.94
N PHE A 223 10.57 -9.66 -17.38
CA PHE A 223 10.97 -10.38 -16.16
C PHE A 223 12.32 -11.07 -16.33
N ALA A 224 12.54 -11.80 -17.43
CA ALA A 224 13.82 -12.44 -17.70
C ALA A 224 14.97 -11.43 -17.83
N LYS A 225 14.77 -10.32 -18.54
CA LYS A 225 15.75 -9.24 -18.69
C LYS A 225 16.11 -8.60 -17.33
N HIS A 226 15.13 -8.47 -16.45
CA HIS A 226 15.28 -7.80 -15.16
C HIS A 226 15.53 -8.76 -14.00
N GLN A 227 15.72 -10.06 -14.25
CA GLN A 227 15.82 -11.08 -13.20
C GLN A 227 16.86 -10.77 -12.12
N PRO A 228 18.12 -10.35 -12.42
CA PRO A 228 19.09 -10.05 -11.37
C PRO A 228 18.64 -8.91 -10.44
N ALA A 229 18.02 -7.87 -11.00
CA ALA A 229 17.49 -6.75 -10.23
C ALA A 229 16.26 -7.16 -9.41
N LEU A 230 15.38 -8.00 -9.95
CA LEU A 230 14.22 -8.53 -9.22
C LEU A 230 14.65 -9.41 -8.04
N ASP A 231 15.65 -10.28 -8.25
CA ASP A 231 16.23 -11.09 -7.19
C ASP A 231 16.89 -10.24 -6.10
N ALA A 232 17.63 -9.18 -6.49
CA ALA A 232 18.19 -8.22 -5.55
C ALA A 232 17.11 -7.53 -4.70
N VAL A 233 15.98 -7.15 -5.31
CA VAL A 233 14.84 -6.53 -4.60
C VAL A 233 14.22 -7.50 -3.59
N VAL A 234 13.99 -8.76 -3.97
CA VAL A 234 13.40 -9.75 -3.07
C VAL A 234 14.34 -10.05 -1.91
N TRP A 235 15.62 -10.31 -2.19
CA TRP A 235 16.64 -10.55 -1.16
C TRP A 235 16.73 -9.37 -0.18
N PHE A 236 16.83 -8.14 -0.71
CA PHE A 236 16.88 -6.93 0.10
C PHE A 236 15.62 -6.75 0.97
N ALA A 237 14.43 -6.96 0.39
CA ALA A 237 13.17 -6.79 1.10
C ALA A 237 13.02 -7.76 2.26
N GLU A 238 13.45 -9.00 2.08
CA GLU A 238 13.42 -10.06 3.07
C GLU A 238 14.43 -9.82 4.20
N GLU A 239 15.71 -9.55 3.88
CA GLU A 239 16.73 -9.26 4.90
C GLU A 239 16.42 -7.98 5.68
N ARG A 240 15.91 -6.95 5.01
CA ARG A 240 15.46 -5.71 5.67
C ARG A 240 14.30 -5.95 6.63
N TRP A 241 13.42 -6.91 6.33
CA TRP A 241 12.36 -7.32 7.26
C TRP A 241 12.93 -8.07 8.46
N ARG A 242 13.91 -8.95 8.25
CA ARG A 242 14.55 -9.71 9.34
C ARG A 242 15.30 -8.79 10.31
N VAL A 243 16.03 -7.80 9.79
CA VAL A 243 16.63 -6.73 10.61
C VAL A 243 15.57 -6.02 11.46
N LEU A 244 14.46 -5.58 10.84
CA LEU A 244 13.38 -4.93 11.59
C LEU A 244 12.82 -5.86 12.67
N SER A 245 12.59 -7.13 12.33
CA SER A 245 12.06 -8.14 13.25
C SER A 245 12.98 -8.38 14.45
N ASP A 246 14.30 -8.29 14.25
CA ASP A 246 15.28 -8.41 15.34
C ASP A 246 15.29 -7.18 16.25
N ILE A 247 15.27 -5.97 15.66
CA ILE A 247 15.23 -4.69 16.40
C ILE A 247 13.98 -4.60 17.30
N ILE A 248 12.85 -5.12 16.85
CA ILE A 248 11.56 -5.05 17.57
C ILE A 248 11.32 -6.29 18.46
N LYS A 249 12.26 -7.23 18.47
CA LYS A 249 12.15 -8.47 19.26
C LYS A 249 11.95 -8.12 20.73
N GLY A 250 10.93 -8.73 21.35
CA GLY A 250 10.58 -8.48 22.75
C GLY A 250 9.68 -7.25 23.01
N GLN A 251 9.32 -6.46 22.00
CA GLN A 251 8.43 -5.30 22.17
C GLN A 251 6.92 -5.64 22.19
N GLY A 252 6.56 -6.93 22.04
CA GLY A 252 5.17 -7.39 21.94
C GLY A 252 4.55 -7.10 20.56
N GLY A 253 3.73 -8.00 20.03
CA GLY A 253 3.19 -7.95 18.65
C GLY A 253 2.14 -6.85 18.37
N GLY A 254 2.17 -5.75 19.12
CA GLY A 254 1.27 -4.61 18.97
C GLY A 254 1.80 -3.52 18.02
N ARG A 255 1.12 -2.38 17.98
CA ARG A 255 1.64 -1.18 17.33
C ARG A 255 2.84 -0.67 18.13
N PHE A 256 4.03 -0.69 17.53
CA PHE A 256 5.24 -0.15 18.12
C PHE A 256 5.72 1.07 17.32
N ARG A 257 6.45 1.95 18.00
CA ARG A 257 7.20 3.04 17.38
C ARG A 257 8.66 2.81 17.72
N LEU A 258 9.51 2.80 16.70
CA LEU A 258 10.95 2.73 16.93
C LEU A 258 11.40 3.96 17.72
N SER A 259 12.21 3.74 18.75
CA SER A 259 12.94 4.83 19.38
C SER A 259 13.92 5.48 18.39
N PRO A 260 14.37 6.73 18.60
CA PRO A 260 15.33 7.37 17.69
C PRO A 260 16.59 6.53 17.44
N ALA A 261 17.12 5.86 18.46
CA ALA A 261 18.28 4.97 18.33
C ALA A 261 17.98 3.75 17.46
N GLN A 262 16.80 3.12 17.65
CA GLN A 262 16.38 1.97 16.82
C GLN A 262 16.12 2.38 15.37
N SER A 263 15.54 3.56 15.14
CA SER A 263 15.37 4.10 13.79
C SER A 263 16.72 4.32 13.09
N ALA A 264 17.68 4.94 13.79
CA ALA A 264 19.02 5.15 13.25
C ALA A 264 19.74 3.84 12.94
N GLN A 265 19.66 2.85 13.84
CA GLN A 265 20.18 1.51 13.60
C GLN A 265 19.53 0.86 12.37
N TYR A 266 18.19 0.89 12.29
CA TYR A 266 17.45 0.32 11.17
C TYR A 266 17.82 0.94 9.82
N GLU A 267 18.02 2.26 9.79
CA GLU A 267 18.45 2.99 8.60
C GLU A 267 19.87 2.61 8.19
N GLN A 268 20.82 2.60 9.14
CA GLN A 268 22.20 2.20 8.88
C GLN A 268 22.30 0.77 8.32
N GLU A 269 21.60 -0.18 8.92
CA GLU A 269 21.56 -1.56 8.44
C GLU A 269 20.85 -1.67 7.08
N THR A 270 19.80 -0.87 6.84
CA THR A 270 19.13 -0.81 5.54
C THR A 270 20.09 -0.35 4.43
N VAL A 271 20.93 0.66 4.68
CA VAL A 271 21.95 1.12 3.72
C VAL A 271 22.98 0.02 3.42
N ALA A 272 23.47 -0.66 4.47
CA ALA A 272 24.43 -1.76 4.32
C ALA A 272 23.85 -2.95 3.54
N LEU A 273 22.58 -3.30 3.79
CA LEU A 273 21.87 -4.34 3.05
C LEU A 273 21.66 -3.95 1.59
N ALA A 274 21.37 -2.68 1.30
CA ALA A 274 21.21 -2.20 -0.07
C ALA A 274 22.52 -2.37 -0.86
N ALA A 275 23.66 -1.98 -0.27
CA ALA A 275 24.98 -2.18 -0.85
C ALA A 275 25.31 -3.67 -1.08
N THR A 276 25.01 -4.52 -0.09
CA THR A 276 25.18 -5.98 -0.22
C THR A 276 24.32 -6.56 -1.35
N ALA A 277 23.06 -6.15 -1.46
CA ALA A 277 22.15 -6.64 -2.49
C ALA A 277 22.64 -6.27 -3.90
N VAL A 278 23.03 -5.01 -4.13
CA VAL A 278 23.53 -4.59 -5.46
C VAL A 278 24.85 -5.28 -5.82
N GLY A 279 25.75 -5.46 -4.86
CA GLY A 279 27.01 -6.18 -5.06
C GLY A 279 26.79 -7.66 -5.35
N ARG A 280 25.95 -8.33 -4.56
CA ARG A 280 25.64 -9.76 -4.67
C ARG A 280 25.09 -10.15 -6.03
N PHE A 281 24.16 -9.36 -6.56
CA PHE A 281 23.50 -9.66 -7.83
C PHE A 281 24.10 -8.92 -9.03
N ASN A 282 25.21 -8.20 -8.82
CA ASN A 282 25.89 -7.38 -9.84
C ASN A 282 24.91 -6.40 -10.55
N VAL A 283 24.12 -5.68 -9.76
CA VAL A 283 23.05 -4.79 -10.24
C VAL A 283 23.48 -3.34 -10.04
N SER A 284 23.56 -2.55 -11.12
CA SER A 284 23.80 -1.11 -11.03
C SER A 284 22.52 -0.35 -10.67
N ILE A 285 22.67 0.91 -10.27
CA ILE A 285 21.53 1.81 -10.06
C ILE A 285 20.71 1.98 -11.35
N ASP A 286 21.35 2.05 -12.51
CA ASP A 286 20.64 2.11 -13.80
C ASP A 286 19.82 0.85 -14.09
N HIS A 287 20.32 -0.33 -13.71
CA HIS A 287 19.54 -1.56 -13.78
C HIS A 287 18.29 -1.48 -12.88
N LEU A 288 18.42 -0.97 -11.65
CA LEU A 288 17.28 -0.78 -10.74
C LEU A 288 16.27 0.23 -11.29
N VAL A 289 16.72 1.36 -11.83
CA VAL A 289 15.85 2.37 -12.47
C VAL A 289 15.11 1.75 -13.65
N SER A 290 15.79 0.99 -14.51
CA SER A 290 15.15 0.32 -15.63
C SER A 290 14.13 -0.73 -15.18
N THR A 291 14.40 -1.46 -14.10
CA THR A 291 13.46 -2.42 -13.51
C THR A 291 12.23 -1.71 -12.93
N ILE A 292 12.41 -0.58 -12.23
CA ILE A 292 11.30 0.23 -11.71
C ILE A 292 10.43 0.75 -12.86
N ARG A 293 11.03 1.18 -13.97
CA ARG A 293 10.29 1.57 -15.19
C ARG A 293 9.46 0.41 -15.73
N PHE A 294 10.07 -0.75 -15.95
CA PHE A 294 9.38 -1.97 -16.40
C PHE A 294 8.18 -2.32 -15.50
N LEU A 295 8.39 -2.37 -14.18
CA LEU A 295 7.32 -2.67 -13.23
C LEU A 295 6.22 -1.59 -13.23
N SER A 296 6.57 -0.32 -13.45
CA SER A 296 5.60 0.78 -13.56
C SER A 296 4.76 0.69 -14.84
N GLU A 297 5.33 0.21 -15.95
CA GLU A 297 4.59 -0.08 -17.20
C GLU A 297 3.53 -1.16 -16.95
N ARG A 298 3.95 -2.29 -16.38
CA ARG A 298 3.06 -3.40 -16.04
C ARG A 298 1.96 -2.97 -15.07
N TRP A 299 2.32 -2.25 -14.01
CA TRP A 299 1.35 -1.68 -13.08
C TRP A 299 0.29 -0.83 -13.78
N SER A 300 0.72 0.04 -14.72
CA SER A 300 -0.17 0.92 -15.46
C SER A 300 -1.13 0.15 -16.37
N GLU A 301 -0.67 -0.94 -16.97
CA GLU A 301 -1.51 -1.82 -17.79
C GLU A 301 -2.60 -2.50 -16.94
N TRP A 302 -2.21 -3.17 -15.85
CA TRP A 302 -3.18 -3.81 -14.95
C TRP A 302 -4.17 -2.83 -14.31
N LYS A 303 -3.74 -1.58 -14.07
CA LYS A 303 -4.62 -0.51 -13.59
C LYS A 303 -5.68 -0.16 -14.63
N ARG A 304 -5.32 -0.05 -15.90
CA ARG A 304 -6.28 0.21 -16.99
C ARG A 304 -7.25 -0.95 -17.20
N GLU A 305 -6.81 -2.18 -16.97
CA GLU A 305 -7.64 -3.38 -17.03
C GLU A 305 -8.57 -3.58 -15.82
N GLY A 306 -8.44 -2.73 -14.78
CA GLY A 306 -9.29 -2.82 -13.60
C GLY A 306 -8.99 -4.04 -12.72
N ARG A 307 -7.71 -4.41 -12.55
CA ARG A 307 -7.26 -5.55 -11.72
C ARG A 307 -6.59 -5.08 -10.42
N PRO A 308 -7.34 -4.56 -9.43
CA PRO A 308 -6.77 -3.87 -8.26
C PRO A 308 -5.83 -4.75 -7.42
N LEU A 309 -6.10 -6.06 -7.28
CA LEU A 309 -5.26 -6.95 -6.47
C LEU A 309 -3.87 -7.16 -7.10
N ILE A 310 -3.80 -7.28 -8.42
CA ILE A 310 -2.53 -7.38 -9.16
C ILE A 310 -1.80 -6.03 -9.13
N VAL A 311 -2.54 -4.93 -9.29
CA VAL A 311 -2.03 -3.56 -9.16
C VAL A 311 -1.37 -3.36 -7.79
N ASP A 312 -2.01 -3.78 -6.71
CA ASP A 312 -1.49 -3.68 -5.34
C ASP A 312 -0.21 -4.52 -5.16
N ALA A 313 -0.15 -5.72 -5.75
CA ALA A 313 1.05 -6.56 -5.73
C ALA A 313 2.23 -5.89 -6.46
N TYR A 314 1.99 -5.30 -7.64
CA TYR A 314 3.00 -4.49 -8.34
C TYR A 314 3.43 -3.28 -7.51
N GLN A 315 2.51 -2.57 -6.84
CA GLN A 315 2.86 -1.47 -5.94
C GLN A 315 3.71 -1.92 -4.75
N ALA A 316 3.39 -3.06 -4.14
CA ALA A 316 4.18 -3.62 -3.06
C ALA A 316 5.62 -3.89 -3.51
N PHE A 317 5.80 -4.49 -4.70
CA PHE A 317 7.11 -4.78 -5.27
C PHE A 317 7.87 -3.51 -5.66
N LEU A 318 7.21 -2.58 -6.36
CA LEU A 318 7.77 -1.28 -6.73
C LEU A 318 8.26 -0.51 -5.49
N ARG A 319 7.52 -0.57 -4.37
CA ARG A 319 7.93 0.08 -3.12
C ARG A 319 9.28 -0.43 -2.64
N LYS A 320 9.51 -1.74 -2.68
CA LYS A 320 10.80 -2.35 -2.29
C LYS A 320 11.91 -1.98 -3.26
N ALA A 321 11.62 -2.00 -4.56
CA ALA A 321 12.58 -1.60 -5.60
C ALA A 321 13.00 -0.13 -5.46
N VAL A 322 12.06 0.77 -5.19
CA VAL A 322 12.33 2.19 -4.95
C VAL A 322 13.17 2.40 -3.69
N VAL A 323 12.86 1.70 -2.59
CA VAL A 323 13.69 1.78 -1.39
C VAL A 323 15.11 1.28 -1.68
N LEU A 324 15.27 0.12 -2.33
CA LEU A 324 16.59 -0.40 -2.69
C LEU A 324 17.38 0.61 -3.55
N ALA A 325 16.76 1.14 -4.62
CA ALA A 325 17.43 2.08 -5.52
C ALA A 325 17.86 3.37 -4.82
N ARG A 326 17.02 3.91 -3.92
CA ARG A 326 17.35 5.11 -3.14
C ARG A 326 18.51 4.87 -2.19
N GLN A 327 18.48 3.76 -1.45
CA GLN A 327 19.49 3.44 -0.45
C GLN A 327 20.83 3.06 -1.08
N ALA A 328 20.81 2.31 -2.18
CA ALA A 328 22.03 1.94 -2.90
C ALA A 328 22.67 3.12 -3.66
N GLY A 329 21.87 4.10 -4.10
CA GLY A 329 22.34 5.25 -4.86
C GLY A 329 22.48 6.55 -4.06
N ASP A 330 22.18 6.53 -2.74
CA ASP A 330 22.07 7.72 -1.89
C ASP A 330 21.17 8.83 -2.50
N MET A 331 20.06 8.41 -3.12
CA MET A 331 19.17 9.30 -3.88
C MET A 331 17.92 9.68 -3.09
N LYS A 332 17.53 10.94 -3.23
CA LYS A 332 16.21 11.41 -2.79
C LYS A 332 15.11 10.85 -3.68
N PHE A 333 13.87 10.80 -3.18
CA PHE A 333 12.74 10.29 -3.95
C PHE A 333 12.49 11.11 -5.24
N ALA A 334 12.62 12.44 -5.17
CA ALA A 334 12.45 13.32 -6.33
C ALA A 334 13.46 13.02 -7.45
N GLU A 335 14.73 12.78 -7.10
CA GLU A 335 15.77 12.41 -8.07
C GLU A 335 15.46 11.08 -8.75
N LEU A 336 15.10 10.05 -7.96
CA LEU A 336 14.72 8.75 -8.52
C LEU A 336 13.46 8.85 -9.39
N ARG A 337 12.45 9.62 -8.96
CA ARG A 337 11.24 9.90 -9.74
C ARG A 337 11.60 10.49 -11.10
N ASP A 338 12.50 11.46 -11.14
CA ASP A 338 12.90 12.13 -12.39
C ASP A 338 13.68 11.17 -13.31
N ARG A 339 14.53 10.31 -12.76
CA ARG A 339 15.23 9.25 -13.52
C ARG A 339 14.31 8.18 -14.09
N VAL A 340 13.28 7.78 -13.33
CA VAL A 340 12.24 6.85 -13.80
C VAL A 340 11.39 7.52 -14.89
N GLY A 341 11.05 8.79 -14.69
CA GLY A 341 10.35 9.62 -15.66
C GLY A 341 8.89 9.21 -15.87
N ARG A 342 8.38 9.49 -17.07
CA ARG A 342 7.00 9.19 -17.48
C ARG A 342 6.94 7.82 -18.13
N VAL A 343 5.94 7.04 -17.73
CA VAL A 343 5.79 5.63 -18.11
C VAL A 343 4.29 5.34 -18.26
N GLY A 344 3.89 4.38 -19.11
CA GLY A 344 2.50 3.93 -19.19
C GLY A 344 1.49 4.93 -19.82
N GLY A 345 1.98 5.95 -20.52
CA GLY A 345 1.13 6.95 -21.20
C GLY A 345 0.58 8.06 -20.30
N TRP A 346 1.04 8.15 -19.04
CA TRP A 346 0.65 9.24 -18.14
C TRP A 346 1.43 10.53 -18.43
N PHE A 347 0.78 11.68 -18.25
CA PHE A 347 1.41 13.00 -18.38
C PHE A 347 2.32 13.37 -17.19
N LYS A 348 2.14 12.71 -16.05
CA LYS A 348 2.94 12.90 -14.82
C LYS A 348 4.01 11.81 -14.70
N PRO A 349 5.12 12.05 -13.96
CA PRO A 349 6.09 11.00 -13.63
C PRO A 349 5.41 9.79 -13.00
N ALA A 350 5.84 8.58 -13.36
CA ALA A 350 5.15 7.34 -13.00
C ALA A 350 5.01 7.19 -11.47
N LEU A 351 6.07 7.51 -10.72
CA LEU A 351 6.05 7.39 -9.26
C LEU A 351 5.07 8.37 -8.60
N ASP A 352 4.81 9.54 -9.18
CA ASP A 352 3.80 10.50 -8.70
C ASP A 352 2.36 10.03 -8.99
N VAL A 353 2.18 9.17 -10.00
CA VAL A 353 0.87 8.58 -10.30
C VAL A 353 0.61 7.38 -9.39
N ILE A 354 1.66 6.61 -9.05
CA ILE A 354 1.58 5.43 -8.17
C ILE A 354 1.45 5.85 -6.70
N TRP A 355 2.34 6.74 -6.25
CA TRP A 355 2.31 7.34 -4.91
C TRP A 355 2.25 8.86 -5.06
N PRO A 356 1.04 9.39 -5.32
CA PRO A 356 0.87 10.83 -5.30
C PRO A 356 1.33 11.39 -3.95
N ASP A 357 1.98 12.55 -3.97
CA ASP A 357 2.19 13.33 -2.76
C ASP A 357 0.82 13.78 -2.26
N TRP A 358 0.26 12.95 -1.39
CA TRP A 358 -1.06 13.15 -0.83
C TRP A 358 -1.11 14.47 -0.08
N SER A 359 -0.04 14.83 0.65
CA SER A 359 0.02 16.11 1.35
C SER A 359 -0.07 17.27 0.35
N ALA A 360 0.76 17.28 -0.68
CA ALA A 360 0.72 18.35 -1.69
C ALA A 360 -0.63 18.43 -2.42
N GLN A 361 -1.25 17.28 -2.77
CA GLN A 361 -2.54 17.27 -3.45
C GLN A 361 -3.68 17.81 -2.58
N GLU A 362 -3.72 17.43 -1.30
CA GLU A 362 -4.74 17.93 -0.39
C GLU A 362 -4.51 19.39 0.00
N LYS A 363 -3.25 19.80 0.16
CA LYS A 363 -2.86 21.21 0.33
C LYS A 363 -3.36 22.04 -0.85
N GLU A 364 -3.10 21.59 -2.08
CA GLU A 364 -3.55 22.26 -3.29
C GLU A 364 -5.08 22.28 -3.40
N ARG A 365 -5.76 21.18 -3.04
CA ARG A 365 -7.23 21.13 -3.02
C ARG A 365 -7.82 22.18 -2.10
N VAL A 366 -7.35 22.26 -0.85
CA VAL A 366 -7.77 23.31 0.10
C VAL A 366 -7.45 24.70 -0.44
N HIS A 367 -6.25 24.88 -0.99
CA HIS A 367 -5.80 26.15 -1.56
C HIS A 367 -6.73 26.62 -2.68
N LEU A 368 -7.06 25.75 -3.64
CA LEU A 368 -7.95 26.07 -4.77
C LEU A 368 -9.39 26.35 -4.30
N THR A 369 -9.92 25.56 -3.36
CA THR A 369 -11.28 25.75 -2.84
C THR A 369 -11.40 27.09 -2.09
N LEU A 370 -10.42 27.42 -1.24
CA LEU A 370 -10.37 28.72 -0.54
C LEU A 370 -10.18 29.86 -1.54
N LYS A 371 -9.25 29.74 -2.49
CA LYS A 371 -8.99 30.75 -3.53
C LYS A 371 -10.24 31.04 -4.33
N ALA A 372 -10.96 30.02 -4.80
CA ALA A 372 -12.20 30.17 -5.55
C ALA A 372 -13.32 30.83 -4.72
N SER A 373 -13.39 30.53 -3.41
CA SER A 373 -14.38 31.13 -2.52
C SER A 373 -14.13 32.62 -2.23
N LEU A 374 -12.86 33.03 -2.20
CA LEU A 374 -12.46 34.39 -1.84
C LEU A 374 -12.32 35.31 -3.05
N THR A 375 -11.91 34.80 -4.22
CA THR A 375 -11.80 35.61 -5.45
C THR A 375 -13.14 36.12 -5.98
N LYS A 376 -14.25 35.44 -5.69
CA LYS A 376 -15.60 35.91 -6.05
C LYS A 376 -16.04 37.14 -5.25
N LYS A 377 -15.36 37.48 -4.14
CA LYS A 377 -15.76 38.55 -3.23
C LYS A 377 -14.53 39.38 -2.84
N SER A 378 -14.27 40.44 -3.60
CA SER A 378 -13.11 41.35 -3.49
C SER A 378 -12.95 42.10 -2.15
N SER A 379 -13.75 41.79 -1.12
CA SER A 379 -13.89 42.54 0.13
C SER A 379 -12.98 42.10 1.29
N THR A 380 -12.28 40.96 1.20
CA THR A 380 -11.59 40.38 2.38
C THR A 380 -10.08 40.64 2.45
N GLY A 381 -9.47 41.18 1.39
CA GLY A 381 -8.03 41.50 1.38
C GLY A 381 -7.09 40.31 1.62
N VAL A 382 -7.56 39.08 1.37
CA VAL A 382 -6.79 37.84 1.55
C VAL A 382 -5.95 37.58 0.30
N SER A 383 -4.65 37.41 0.47
CA SER A 383 -3.73 37.08 -0.63
C SER A 383 -3.56 35.56 -0.82
N GLU A 384 -3.03 35.12 -1.96
CA GLU A 384 -2.68 33.69 -2.15
C GLU A 384 -1.61 33.22 -1.16
N ALA A 385 -0.69 34.11 -0.77
CA ALA A 385 0.32 33.83 0.26
C ALA A 385 -0.32 33.59 1.64
N ASP A 386 -1.44 34.25 1.93
CA ASP A 386 -2.20 34.03 3.16
C ASP A 386 -2.86 32.65 3.20
N ILE A 387 -3.44 32.23 2.06
CA ILE A 387 -4.03 30.89 1.92
C ILE A 387 -2.94 29.82 2.04
N THR A 388 -1.80 30.01 1.36
CA THR A 388 -0.65 29.09 1.40
C THR A 388 -0.15 28.92 2.84
N ALA A 389 0.07 30.02 3.55
CA ALA A 389 0.53 29.97 4.93
C ALA A 389 -0.48 29.31 5.89
N PHE A 390 -1.79 29.48 5.65
CA PHE A 390 -2.81 28.77 6.42
C PHE A 390 -2.77 27.26 6.17
N VAL A 391 -2.65 26.86 4.91
CA VAL A 391 -2.55 25.45 4.52
C VAL A 391 -1.29 24.79 5.12
N ASP A 392 -0.16 25.50 5.12
CA ASP A 392 1.07 25.04 5.77
C ASP A 392 0.93 24.99 7.30
N PHE A 393 0.25 25.96 7.91
CA PHE A 393 -0.10 25.92 9.33
C PHE A 393 -0.90 24.65 9.66
N LEU A 394 -1.96 24.34 8.90
CA LEU A 394 -2.78 23.14 9.12
C LEU A 394 -1.93 21.86 9.09
N ALA A 395 -1.03 21.74 8.12
CA ALA A 395 -0.14 20.60 8.01
C ALA A 395 0.87 20.53 9.18
N SER A 396 1.45 21.66 9.57
CA SER A 396 2.44 21.71 10.67
C SER A 396 1.83 21.41 12.05
N GLN A 397 0.54 21.68 12.23
CA GLN A 397 -0.17 21.50 13.50
C GLN A 397 -0.96 20.18 13.59
N GLY A 398 -0.73 19.24 12.67
CA GLY A 398 -1.44 17.95 12.66
C GLY A 398 -2.96 18.10 12.53
N GLN A 399 -3.41 19.05 11.69
CA GLN A 399 -4.84 19.28 11.43
C GLN A 399 -5.30 18.53 10.17
N GLU A 400 -4.84 17.29 9.96
CA GLU A 400 -5.10 16.53 8.74
C GLU A 400 -6.59 16.25 8.51
N ALA A 401 -7.37 16.23 9.59
CA ALA A 401 -8.82 16.12 9.54
C ALA A 401 -9.45 17.22 8.66
N PHE A 402 -8.87 18.41 8.56
CA PHE A 402 -9.37 19.46 7.68
C PHE A 402 -9.32 19.05 6.21
N PHE A 403 -8.18 18.47 5.78
CA PHE A 403 -8.01 17.93 4.43
C PHE A 403 -8.98 16.78 4.15
N TRP A 404 -9.10 15.84 5.09
CA TRP A 404 -10.00 14.69 4.95
C TRP A 404 -11.46 15.09 4.80
N ARG A 405 -11.92 16.13 5.53
CA ARG A 405 -13.30 16.59 5.43
C ARG A 405 -13.61 17.23 4.09
N LEU A 406 -12.70 18.04 3.55
CA LEU A 406 -12.91 18.62 2.22
C LEU A 406 -13.03 17.52 1.16
N ARG A 407 -12.12 16.54 1.19
CA ARG A 407 -12.17 15.41 0.28
C ARG A 407 -13.48 14.60 0.41
N SER A 408 -13.85 14.23 1.63
CA SER A 408 -15.07 13.46 1.89
C SER A 408 -16.32 14.21 1.41
N PHE A 409 -16.37 15.53 1.67
CA PHE A 409 -17.47 16.37 1.24
C PHE A 409 -17.60 16.42 -0.28
N GLU A 410 -16.49 16.61 -1.02
CA GLU A 410 -16.47 16.58 -2.49
C GLU A 410 -16.89 15.20 -3.04
N GLU A 411 -16.41 14.11 -2.43
CA GLU A 411 -16.80 12.75 -2.81
C GLU A 411 -18.31 12.51 -2.61
N HIS A 412 -18.92 13.08 -1.56
CA HIS A 412 -20.36 13.04 -1.33
C HIS A 412 -21.12 13.91 -2.33
N ALA A 413 -20.69 15.16 -2.57
CA ALA A 413 -21.31 16.09 -3.51
C ALA A 413 -21.35 15.55 -4.94
N LEU A 414 -20.31 14.81 -5.36
CA LEU A 414 -20.21 14.24 -6.71
C LEU A 414 -20.84 12.84 -6.84
N ARG A 415 -21.28 12.23 -5.74
CA ARG A 415 -21.75 10.83 -5.72
C ARG A 415 -23.07 10.61 -6.46
N GLY A 416 -23.93 11.64 -6.51
CA GLY A 416 -25.22 11.60 -7.20
C GLY A 416 -26.20 10.53 -6.72
N ASN A 417 -26.06 10.04 -5.47
CA ASN A 417 -26.91 8.99 -4.91
C ASN A 417 -27.72 9.47 -3.70
N GLU A 418 -28.67 8.64 -3.25
CA GLU A 418 -29.60 8.96 -2.16
C GLU A 418 -28.94 9.24 -0.79
N PHE A 419 -27.67 8.89 -0.61
CA PHE A 419 -26.91 9.11 0.62
C PHE A 419 -25.97 10.33 0.55
N ALA A 420 -25.88 11.00 -0.60
CA ALA A 420 -24.98 12.13 -0.82
C ALA A 420 -25.24 13.27 0.18
N ILE A 421 -26.50 13.68 0.32
CA ILE A 421 -26.91 14.78 1.21
C ILE A 421 -26.60 14.48 2.68
N GLU A 422 -26.90 13.27 3.16
CA GLU A 422 -26.57 12.87 4.54
C GLU A 422 -25.06 12.83 4.80
N GLY A 423 -24.27 12.39 3.82
CA GLY A 423 -22.82 12.45 3.89
C GLY A 423 -22.30 13.89 3.97
N MET A 424 -22.84 14.79 3.13
CA MET A 424 -22.49 16.22 3.15
C MET A 424 -22.87 16.89 4.48
N LYS A 425 -24.05 16.59 5.04
CA LYS A 425 -24.45 17.07 6.38
C LYS A 425 -23.44 16.65 7.45
N SER A 426 -23.05 15.37 7.46
CA SER A 426 -22.04 14.85 8.40
C SER A 426 -20.72 15.60 8.24
N ASP A 427 -20.23 15.77 7.01
CA ASP A 427 -18.96 16.44 6.76
C ASP A 427 -18.97 17.93 7.16
N VAL A 428 -20.08 18.65 6.98
CA VAL A 428 -20.27 20.03 7.48
C VAL A 428 -20.17 20.07 9.01
N GLN A 429 -20.85 19.15 9.69
CA GLN A 429 -20.83 19.08 11.15
C GLN A 429 -19.45 18.70 11.69
N GLU A 430 -18.80 17.73 11.08
CA GLU A 430 -17.47 17.29 11.49
C GLU A 430 -16.40 18.34 11.17
N LEU A 431 -16.50 19.07 10.05
CA LEU A 431 -15.63 20.22 9.78
C LEU A 431 -15.79 21.30 10.86
N SER A 432 -16.99 21.53 11.39
CA SER A 432 -17.18 22.51 12.48
C SER A 432 -16.43 22.12 13.77
N VAL A 433 -16.23 20.82 14.03
CA VAL A 433 -15.39 20.31 15.12
C VAL A 433 -13.92 20.58 14.83
N VAL A 434 -13.48 20.33 13.59
CA VAL A 434 -12.11 20.64 13.14
C VAL A 434 -11.82 22.13 13.28
N VAL A 435 -12.74 23.01 12.91
CA VAL A 435 -12.61 24.46 13.07
C VAL A 435 -12.40 24.84 14.55
N GLU A 436 -13.03 24.14 15.49
CA GLU A 436 -12.80 24.35 16.92
C GLU A 436 -11.43 23.89 17.40
N HIS A 437 -10.90 22.81 16.83
CA HIS A 437 -9.53 22.36 17.09
C HIS A 437 -8.50 23.34 16.52
N ILE A 438 -8.75 23.86 15.32
CA ILE A 438 -7.93 24.94 14.72
C ILE A 438 -7.93 26.17 15.62
N ALA A 439 -9.10 26.62 16.08
CA ALA A 439 -9.18 27.75 17.01
C ALA A 439 -8.42 27.48 18.32
N ALA A 440 -8.41 26.24 18.82
CA ALA A 440 -7.57 25.88 19.98
C ALA A 440 -6.07 25.93 19.66
N ALA A 441 -5.65 25.43 18.49
CA ALA A 441 -4.26 25.47 18.04
C ALA A 441 -3.75 26.91 17.84
N LEU A 442 -4.65 27.85 17.53
CA LEU A 442 -4.36 29.30 17.48
C LEU A 442 -4.29 29.97 18.87
N GLY A 443 -4.42 29.21 19.97
CA GLY A 443 -4.36 29.72 21.33
C GLY A 443 -5.71 30.03 21.98
N GLY A 444 -6.83 29.69 21.33
CA GLY A 444 -8.17 29.88 21.89
C GLY A 444 -8.44 28.91 23.05
N THR A 445 -8.60 29.43 24.27
CA THR A 445 -8.79 28.65 25.51
C THR A 445 -10.25 28.56 25.96
N GLY A 446 -11.16 29.27 25.28
CA GLY A 446 -12.60 29.22 25.56
C GLY A 446 -13.18 27.81 25.48
N THR A 447 -14.21 27.52 26.28
CA THR A 447 -14.81 26.17 26.35
C THR A 447 -15.67 25.84 25.13
N GLN A 448 -16.14 26.87 24.43
CA GLN A 448 -16.96 26.75 23.22
C GLN A 448 -16.31 27.51 22.08
N LEU A 449 -16.50 27.04 20.84
CA LEU A 449 -15.99 27.68 19.62
C LEU A 449 -16.24 29.20 19.56
N PHE A 450 -17.43 29.69 19.93
CA PHE A 450 -17.70 31.13 19.95
C PHE A 450 -16.81 31.91 20.92
N GLN A 451 -16.54 31.35 22.11
CA GLN A 451 -15.67 32.00 23.09
C GLN A 451 -14.23 32.05 22.57
N LYS A 452 -13.77 30.98 21.91
CA LYS A 452 -12.46 30.96 21.25
C LYS A 452 -12.38 32.03 20.17
N PHE A 453 -13.39 32.15 19.30
CA PHE A 453 -13.41 33.22 18.29
C PHE A 453 -13.37 34.61 18.92
N ARG A 454 -14.17 34.87 19.95
CA ARG A 454 -14.15 36.16 20.65
C ARG A 454 -12.80 36.48 21.31
N GLN A 455 -12.09 35.46 21.79
CA GLN A 455 -10.74 35.63 22.36
C GLN A 455 -9.69 35.95 21.29
N LEU A 456 -9.80 35.31 20.12
CA LEU A 456 -8.81 35.38 19.05
C LEU A 456 -8.97 36.62 18.16
N TRP A 457 -10.20 37.10 17.98
CA TRP A 457 -10.48 38.26 17.13
C TRP A 457 -10.22 39.60 17.84
N ARG A 458 -9.57 40.55 17.14
CA ARG A 458 -9.22 41.88 17.67
C ARG A 458 -9.85 43.02 16.88
N ASP A 459 -10.25 42.80 15.63
CA ASP A 459 -10.98 43.77 14.82
C ASP A 459 -12.20 44.32 15.58
N PRO A 460 -12.23 45.63 15.91
CA PRO A 460 -13.32 46.24 16.67
C PRO A 460 -14.69 46.12 15.98
N GLN A 461 -14.72 46.10 14.65
CA GLN A 461 -15.96 45.99 13.89
C GLN A 461 -16.56 44.59 14.00
N VAL A 462 -15.73 43.55 13.87
CA VAL A 462 -16.15 42.15 14.03
C VAL A 462 -16.56 41.88 15.48
N LEU A 463 -15.79 42.37 16.45
CA LEU A 463 -16.13 42.23 17.88
C LEU A 463 -17.45 42.94 18.23
N HIS A 464 -17.66 44.17 17.74
CA HIS A 464 -18.91 44.91 17.96
C HIS A 464 -20.12 44.13 17.42
N LEU A 465 -20.01 43.53 16.24
CA LEU A 465 -21.06 42.71 15.65
C LEU A 465 -21.27 41.39 16.42
N LEU A 466 -20.21 40.74 16.87
CA LEU A 466 -20.31 39.52 17.70
C LEU A 466 -20.95 39.78 19.07
N ASP A 467 -20.77 40.98 19.63
CA ASP A 467 -21.33 41.40 20.92
C ASP A 467 -22.76 41.97 20.81
N ARG A 468 -23.29 42.14 19.60
CA ARG A 468 -24.64 42.65 19.37
C ARG A 468 -25.69 41.67 19.90
N ASN A 469 -26.73 42.20 20.55
CA ASN A 469 -27.71 41.38 21.28
C ASN A 469 -28.44 40.36 20.40
N ASP A 470 -28.76 40.72 19.16
CA ASP A 470 -29.39 39.86 18.16
C ASP A 470 -28.46 38.69 17.75
N VAL A 471 -27.17 38.95 17.57
CA VAL A 471 -26.15 37.92 17.29
C VAL A 471 -25.90 37.04 18.51
N SER A 472 -25.79 37.64 19.71
CA SER A 472 -25.68 36.87 20.95
C SER A 472 -26.93 36.04 21.26
N ASN A 473 -28.11 36.39 20.74
CA ASN A 473 -29.33 35.62 20.90
C ASN A 473 -29.35 34.37 20.00
N LEU A 474 -28.72 34.43 18.81
CA LEU A 474 -28.47 33.25 17.98
C LEU A 474 -27.67 32.19 18.76
N ARG A 475 -26.79 32.60 19.70
CA ARG A 475 -26.04 31.70 20.59
C ARG A 475 -26.91 30.84 21.51
N LYS A 476 -28.01 31.40 22.03
CA LYS A 476 -28.76 30.84 23.17
C LYS A 476 -29.90 29.89 22.78
N GLN A 477 -30.26 29.81 21.49
CA GLN A 477 -31.33 28.92 21.04
C GLN A 477 -30.82 27.47 20.99
N PHE A 478 -31.42 26.56 21.75
CA PHE A 478 -30.85 25.21 21.95
C PHE A 478 -31.24 24.17 20.88
N THR A 479 -32.24 24.43 20.05
CA THR A 479 -32.73 23.47 19.05
C THR A 479 -32.51 23.98 17.63
N LEU A 480 -31.46 23.48 16.96
CA LEU A 480 -31.19 23.77 15.55
C LEU A 480 -32.32 23.33 14.59
N PRO A 481 -32.97 22.16 14.79
CA PRO A 481 -34.05 21.68 13.92
C PRO A 481 -35.27 22.60 13.85
N GLU A 482 -35.67 23.20 14.97
CA GLU A 482 -36.95 23.92 15.08
C GLU A 482 -36.90 25.33 14.49
N ASN A 483 -35.71 25.92 14.33
CA ASN A 483 -35.53 27.32 13.93
C ASN A 483 -34.52 27.52 12.77
N TRP A 484 -34.19 26.47 12.02
CA TRP A 484 -33.14 26.52 11.01
C TRP A 484 -33.35 27.60 9.94
N ALA A 485 -34.57 27.70 9.38
CA ALA A 485 -34.88 28.71 8.37
C ALA A 485 -34.69 30.15 8.87
N ALA A 486 -35.10 30.44 10.12
CA ALA A 486 -34.91 31.73 10.74
C ALA A 486 -33.41 32.04 10.99
N GLN A 487 -32.63 31.03 11.37
CA GLN A 487 -31.18 31.15 11.53
C GLN A 487 -30.48 31.43 10.19
N LYS A 488 -30.87 30.74 9.11
CA LYS A 488 -30.37 31.04 7.76
C LYS A 488 -30.66 32.48 7.35
N ALA A 489 -31.89 32.95 7.57
CA ALA A 489 -32.28 34.33 7.29
C ALA A 489 -31.43 35.34 8.10
N ALA A 490 -31.15 35.03 9.37
CA ALA A 490 -30.28 35.87 10.20
C ALA A 490 -28.83 35.90 9.70
N PHE A 491 -28.28 34.77 9.26
CA PHE A 491 -26.94 34.72 8.66
C PHE A 491 -26.87 35.53 7.36
N GLN A 492 -27.90 35.45 6.51
CA GLN A 492 -27.97 36.24 5.28
C GLN A 492 -28.12 37.73 5.56
N ALA A 493 -28.92 38.11 6.57
CA ALA A 493 -29.03 39.51 7.00
C ALA A 493 -27.68 40.06 7.48
N LEU A 494 -26.93 39.29 8.29
CA LEU A 494 -25.59 39.65 8.74
C LEU A 494 -24.62 39.84 7.57
N ARG A 495 -24.66 38.96 6.55
CA ARG A 495 -23.80 39.08 5.36
C ARG A 495 -24.00 40.39 4.59
N GLY A 496 -25.15 41.04 4.73
CA GLY A 496 -25.42 42.34 4.11
C GLY A 496 -24.76 43.54 4.82
N GLU A 497 -24.23 43.35 6.02
CA GLU A 497 -23.60 44.41 6.81
C GLU A 497 -22.09 44.53 6.52
N PRO A 498 -21.49 45.73 6.63
CA PRO A 498 -20.03 45.87 6.57
C PRO A 498 -19.33 45.01 7.63
N GLY A 499 -18.42 44.12 7.21
CA GLY A 499 -17.76 43.14 8.09
C GLY A 499 -18.64 41.97 8.53
N GLY A 500 -19.93 41.98 8.19
CA GLY A 500 -20.90 41.01 8.64
C GLY A 500 -20.80 39.64 7.95
N GLU A 501 -20.13 39.54 6.80
CA GLU A 501 -19.82 38.23 6.18
C GLU A 501 -18.95 37.36 7.08
N VAL A 502 -17.90 37.95 7.67
CA VAL A 502 -16.99 37.25 8.60
C VAL A 502 -17.79 36.77 9.81
N VAL A 503 -18.59 37.67 10.39
CA VAL A 503 -19.41 37.38 11.56
C VAL A 503 -20.42 36.27 11.26
N ALA A 504 -21.06 36.31 10.09
CA ALA A 504 -22.00 35.27 9.68
C ALA A 504 -21.33 33.89 9.59
N ASP A 505 -20.12 33.80 9.03
CA ASP A 505 -19.38 32.54 8.95
C ASP A 505 -18.95 32.04 10.35
N LEU A 506 -18.45 32.92 11.22
CA LEU A 506 -18.08 32.57 12.61
C LEU A 506 -19.29 32.09 13.43
N VAL A 507 -20.43 32.78 13.29
CA VAL A 507 -21.67 32.43 13.99
C VAL A 507 -22.24 31.12 13.45
N ALA A 508 -22.28 30.94 12.12
CA ALA A 508 -22.72 29.68 11.51
C ALA A 508 -21.84 28.51 11.99
N ALA A 509 -20.52 28.69 12.02
CA ALA A 509 -19.58 27.69 12.53
C ALA A 509 -19.87 27.29 13.97
N HIS A 510 -20.07 28.27 14.84
CA HIS A 510 -20.45 28.00 16.22
C HIS A 510 -21.80 27.26 16.33
N ARG A 511 -22.81 27.66 15.56
CA ARG A 511 -24.16 27.09 15.63
C ARG A 511 -24.20 25.63 15.19
N ILE A 512 -23.56 25.34 14.07
CA ILE A 512 -23.40 23.98 13.56
C ILE A 512 -22.63 23.15 14.60
N ARG A 513 -21.52 23.67 15.14
CA ARG A 513 -20.70 22.99 16.15
C ARG A 513 -21.46 22.70 17.44
N ALA A 514 -22.24 23.66 17.93
CA ALA A 514 -23.03 23.51 19.15
C ALA A 514 -24.12 22.43 19.02
N SER A 515 -24.48 22.08 17.78
CA SER A 515 -25.53 21.11 17.48
C SER A 515 -24.99 19.85 16.81
N VAL A 516 -23.70 19.54 16.94
CA VAL A 516 -23.06 18.37 16.31
C VAL A 516 -23.72 17.03 16.69
N HIS A 517 -24.44 16.98 17.82
CA HIS A 517 -25.16 15.78 18.27
C HIS A 517 -26.57 15.63 17.68
N ASN A 518 -27.05 16.62 16.93
CA ASN A 518 -28.34 16.61 16.23
C ASN A 518 -28.07 16.63 14.73
N ALA A 519 -28.84 15.93 13.91
CA ALA A 519 -28.67 16.00 12.46
C ALA A 519 -28.87 17.44 11.94
N LEU A 520 -28.01 17.88 11.01
CA LEU A 520 -28.15 19.19 10.36
C LEU A 520 -29.41 19.18 9.47
N PRO A 521 -30.42 20.02 9.75
CA PRO A 521 -31.70 20.02 9.03
C PRO A 521 -31.60 20.80 7.70
N GLU A 522 -30.64 20.46 6.85
CA GLU A 522 -30.41 21.09 5.56
C GLU A 522 -30.33 20.06 4.42
N ASP A 523 -31.29 20.09 3.51
CA ASP A 523 -31.36 19.17 2.37
C ASP A 523 -30.91 19.82 1.05
N ASP A 524 -30.71 21.14 1.03
CA ASP A 524 -30.23 21.84 -0.17
C ASP A 524 -28.72 21.67 -0.33
N HIS A 525 -28.34 21.06 -1.47
CA HIS A 525 -26.94 20.80 -1.83
C HIS A 525 -26.09 22.09 -1.80
N PHE A 526 -26.58 23.17 -2.41
CA PHE A 526 -25.82 24.42 -2.54
C PHE A 526 -25.68 25.15 -1.21
N GLU A 527 -26.69 25.06 -0.34
CA GLU A 527 -26.59 25.56 1.03
C GLU A 527 -25.56 24.75 1.83
N LEU A 528 -25.53 23.43 1.71
CA LEU A 528 -24.49 22.60 2.34
C LEU A 528 -23.07 22.99 1.86
N GLU A 529 -22.89 23.22 0.56
CA GLU A 529 -21.62 23.73 0.01
C GLU A 529 -21.27 25.11 0.58
N SER A 530 -22.24 26.01 0.65
CA SER A 530 -22.10 27.36 1.22
C SER A 530 -21.69 27.31 2.70
N PHE A 531 -22.29 26.42 3.50
CA PHE A 531 -21.90 26.22 4.89
C PHE A 531 -20.51 25.62 5.02
N PHE A 532 -20.18 24.60 4.22
CA PHE A 532 -18.86 23.97 4.24
C PHE A 532 -17.76 24.99 3.94
N VAL A 533 -17.93 25.78 2.88
CA VAL A 533 -17.00 26.85 2.51
C VAL A 533 -16.96 27.96 3.57
N GLY A 534 -18.10 28.31 4.17
CA GLY A 534 -18.19 29.26 5.28
C GLY A 534 -17.35 28.82 6.50
N LEU A 535 -17.39 27.54 6.85
CA LEU A 535 -16.57 26.95 7.91
C LEU A 535 -15.07 27.06 7.59
N MET A 536 -14.68 26.74 6.35
CA MET A 536 -13.29 26.88 5.90
C MET A 536 -12.82 28.34 5.95
N ARG A 537 -13.66 29.29 5.52
CA ARG A 537 -13.38 30.72 5.59
C ARG A 537 -13.27 31.21 7.02
N ALA A 538 -14.15 30.78 7.92
CA ALA A 538 -14.09 31.12 9.34
C ALA A 538 -12.75 30.73 9.97
N ALA A 539 -12.24 29.52 9.66
CA ALA A 539 -10.93 29.06 10.13
C ALA A 539 -9.77 29.90 9.55
N LEU A 540 -9.75 30.11 8.23
CA LEU A 540 -8.72 30.90 7.56
C LEU A 540 -8.68 32.34 8.08
N LEU A 541 -9.82 33.02 8.14
CA LEU A 541 -9.88 34.42 8.55
C LEU A 541 -9.47 34.59 10.01
N THR A 542 -9.84 33.64 10.89
CA THR A 542 -9.36 33.64 12.27
C THR A 542 -7.84 33.43 12.35
N PHE A 543 -7.27 32.53 11.54
CA PHE A 543 -5.81 32.37 11.46
C PHE A 543 -5.11 33.67 11.04
N LEU A 544 -5.64 34.37 10.02
CA LEU A 544 -5.04 35.62 9.54
C LEU A 544 -5.14 36.73 10.58
N GLU A 545 -6.23 36.80 11.33
CA GLU A 545 -6.40 37.77 12.40
C GLU A 545 -5.35 37.60 13.51
N VAL A 546 -5.14 36.35 13.96
CA VAL A 546 -4.12 36.04 14.97
C VAL A 546 -2.71 36.31 14.42
N ARG A 547 -2.43 35.90 13.17
CA ARG A 547 -1.14 36.12 12.51
C ARG A 547 -0.79 37.60 12.38
N ARG A 548 -1.77 38.45 12.04
CA ARG A 548 -1.59 39.91 11.91
C ARG A 548 -1.31 40.56 13.26
N THR A 549 -1.96 40.06 14.33
CA THR A 549 -1.86 40.63 15.68
C THR A 549 -0.54 40.27 16.35
N ASP A 550 -0.13 39.01 16.26
CA ASP A 550 1.02 38.54 17.04
C ASP A 550 2.36 38.88 16.37
N GLY A 551 2.39 39.16 15.05
CA GLY A 551 3.63 39.42 14.30
C GLY A 551 4.69 38.29 14.37
N THR A 552 4.38 37.21 15.10
CA THR A 552 5.28 36.15 15.56
C THR A 552 4.60 34.78 15.58
N ILE A 553 3.55 34.56 14.77
CA ILE A 553 3.34 33.19 14.28
C ILE A 553 4.49 32.93 13.30
N SER A 554 5.68 32.64 13.84
CA SER A 554 6.68 31.95 13.05
C SER A 554 6.04 30.60 12.75
N VAL A 555 5.51 30.44 11.55
CA VAL A 555 5.50 29.12 10.94
C VAL A 555 6.97 28.69 11.04
N PRO A 556 7.35 27.71 11.88
CA PRO A 556 8.70 27.20 11.80
C PRO A 556 8.87 26.87 10.33
N ALA A 557 9.82 27.55 9.66
CA ALA A 557 10.06 27.38 8.24
C ALA A 557 9.99 25.89 8.00
N ALA A 558 9.02 25.45 7.19
CA ALA A 558 8.70 24.05 7.02
C ALA A 558 10.04 23.34 6.94
N ASP A 559 10.33 22.56 7.99
CA ASP A 559 11.58 21.85 8.06
C ASP A 559 11.46 20.90 6.88
N THR A 560 12.04 21.32 5.77
CA THR A 560 12.56 20.42 4.76
C THR A 560 13.70 19.73 5.48
N GLN A 561 13.34 18.91 6.47
CA GLN A 561 14.14 17.78 6.88
C GLN A 561 14.14 16.85 5.67
N ASP A 562 14.95 17.22 4.69
CA ASP A 562 16.03 16.33 4.36
C ASP A 562 16.62 15.80 5.67
N PRO A 563 16.75 14.49 5.86
CA PRO A 563 17.68 13.98 6.83
C PRO A 563 19.08 14.39 6.35
N ALA A 564 19.48 15.62 6.65
CA ALA A 564 20.81 16.11 6.40
C ALA A 564 21.74 15.46 7.44
N TYR A 565 22.56 14.54 6.92
CA TYR A 565 23.75 14.01 7.56
C TYR A 565 24.50 15.08 8.38
N PRO A 566 24.99 14.75 9.60
CA PRO A 566 25.98 15.59 10.24
C PRO A 566 27.26 15.55 9.42
N SER A 567 27.60 16.67 8.78
CA SER A 567 28.91 16.91 8.18
C SER A 567 29.94 16.98 9.32
N GLN A 568 30.73 15.92 9.49
CA GLN A 568 31.89 15.97 10.38
C GLN A 568 33.02 16.70 9.66
N THR A 569 33.33 17.89 10.15
CA THR A 569 34.64 18.53 9.97
C THR A 569 35.70 17.66 10.61
N VAL A 570 36.60 17.12 9.80
CA VAL A 570 37.84 16.48 10.24
C VAL A 570 38.80 17.59 10.65
N GLU A 571 39.00 17.77 11.96
CA GLU A 571 40.22 18.39 12.47
C GLU A 571 41.33 17.33 12.44
N VAL A 572 42.40 17.65 11.73
CA VAL A 572 43.62 16.86 11.60
C VAL A 572 44.59 17.26 12.71
N PRO A 573 45.27 16.28 13.33
CA PRO A 573 46.70 16.34 13.58
C PRO A 573 47.49 15.53 12.55
#